data_AF-A0A163D3F5-F1
#
_entry.id   AF-A0A163D3F5-F1
#
_cell.length_a   1.000
_cell.length_b   1.000
_cell.length_c   1.000
_cell.angle_alpha   90.00
_cell.angle_beta   90.00
_cell.angle_gamma   90.00
#
_symmetry.space_group_name_H-M   'P 1'
#
loop_
_entity.id
_entity.type
_entity.pdbx_description
1 polymer ?
#
loop_
_entity_poly.entity_id
_entity_poly.type
_entity_poly.pdbx_seq_one_letter_code
_entity_poly.pdbx_strand_id
1 'polypeptide(L)'
;NLPQSDQFKAENIILIEHMPGPKESKTDEINNYLEPMVDELIQLYCGIRIPTFKSPAGEVIRAALMMVACNIPAARKTSRFTCNRHFTCLDSTNKVDFCGLKESEWCHRNCEKNRLHAEEWKNAVTISERQHLEIKNDVRWSQLHRLGYFDLVCGTIIDLMHNLFL
;
A
#
# COMPACT_ATOMS: atom_id res chain seq x y z
N ASN A 1 16.65 2.19 11.79
CA ASN A 1 16.54 3.61 11.45
C ASN A 1 17.91 4.23 11.39
N LEU A 2 18.34 4.58 10.17
CA LEU A 2 19.64 5.20 9.92
C LEU A 2 19.58 6.72 10.20
N PRO A 3 20.71 7.36 10.54
CA PRO A 3 20.80 8.82 10.57
C PRO A 3 20.38 9.45 9.24
N GLN A 4 19.81 10.66 9.28
CA GLN A 4 19.30 11.34 8.08
C GLN A 4 20.36 11.49 6.98
N SER A 5 21.63 11.69 7.35
CA SER A 5 22.77 11.78 6.41
C SER A 5 23.03 10.49 5.63
N ASP A 6 22.52 9.36 6.11
CA ASP A 6 22.81 8.03 5.56
C ASP A 6 21.59 7.41 4.85
N GLN A 7 20.37 7.85 5.17
CA GLN A 7 19.13 7.25 4.65
C GLN A 7 19.06 7.19 3.12
N PHE A 8 19.56 8.23 2.43
CA PHE A 8 19.48 8.35 0.97
C PHE A 8 20.78 7.96 0.25
N LYS A 9 21.72 7.32 0.94
CA LYS A 9 22.92 6.79 0.28
C LYS A 9 22.54 5.57 -0.56
N ALA A 10 23.17 5.43 -1.73
CA ALA A 10 22.89 4.32 -2.64
C ALA A 10 23.09 2.94 -1.97
N GLU A 11 24.03 2.82 -1.04
CA GLU A 11 24.27 1.59 -0.25
C GLU A 11 23.11 1.19 0.69
N ASN A 12 22.18 2.12 0.98
CA ASN A 12 21.03 1.90 1.85
C ASN A 12 19.70 1.86 1.09
N ILE A 13 19.75 1.99 -0.25
CA ILE A 13 18.58 1.94 -1.12
C ILE A 13 18.68 0.69 -1.97
N ILE A 14 17.64 -0.14 -1.92
CA ILE A 14 17.50 -1.31 -2.77
C ILE A 14 16.38 -1.03 -3.77
N LEU A 15 16.72 -1.01 -5.05
CA LEU A 15 15.72 -0.98 -6.11
C LEU A 15 15.19 -2.40 -6.32
N ILE A 16 13.92 -2.61 -5.98
CA ILE A 16 13.28 -3.92 -6.12
C ILE A 16 12.77 -4.14 -7.53
N GLU A 17 12.09 -3.13 -8.10
CA GLU A 17 11.50 -3.22 -9.42
C GLU A 17 11.48 -1.87 -10.15
N HIS A 18 11.38 -1.96 -11.48
CA HIS A 18 11.24 -0.81 -12.35
C HIS A 18 10.06 -1.05 -13.32
N MET A 19 9.00 -0.25 -13.18
CA MET A 19 7.83 -0.34 -14.05
C MET A 19 8.09 0.37 -15.40
N PRO A 20 7.84 -0.28 -16.55
CA PRO A 20 8.06 0.34 -17.86
C PRO A 20 7.09 1.50 -18.12
N GLY A 21 7.61 2.65 -18.55
CA GLY A 21 6.82 3.78 -19.07
C GLY A 21 6.53 3.62 -20.58
N PRO A 22 5.63 4.44 -21.19
CA PRO A 22 5.13 5.75 -20.73
C PRO A 22 3.68 5.76 -20.21
N LYS A 23 2.94 4.65 -20.35
CA LYS A 23 1.55 4.56 -19.87
C LYS A 23 1.52 4.04 -18.45
N GLU A 24 0.69 4.69 -17.63
CA GLU A 24 0.36 4.21 -16.31
C GLU A 24 -0.15 2.76 -16.38
N SER A 25 0.44 1.86 -15.58
CA SER A 25 0.01 0.47 -15.52
C SER A 25 -1.48 0.40 -15.15
N LYS A 26 -2.21 -0.55 -15.73
CA LYS A 26 -3.63 -0.73 -15.38
C LYS A 26 -3.70 -1.01 -13.89
N THR A 27 -4.78 -0.56 -13.24
CA THR A 27 -4.89 -0.65 -11.78
C THR A 27 -4.62 -2.06 -11.29
N ASP A 28 -5.06 -3.10 -12.00
CA ASP A 28 -4.85 -4.50 -11.59
C ASP A 28 -3.42 -5.03 -11.77
N GLU A 29 -2.64 -4.47 -12.70
CA GLU A 29 -1.29 -4.93 -13.02
C GLU A 29 -0.28 -4.66 -11.89
N ILE A 30 -0.51 -3.68 -11.02
CA ILE A 30 0.42 -3.40 -9.90
C ILE A 30 0.55 -4.60 -8.95
N ASN A 31 -0.45 -5.48 -8.88
CA ASN A 31 -0.31 -6.71 -8.10
C ASN A 31 0.70 -7.68 -8.69
N ASN A 32 0.94 -7.68 -10.00
CA ASN A 32 1.95 -8.54 -10.63
C ASN A 32 3.37 -8.09 -10.26
N TYR A 33 3.55 -6.78 -10.08
CA TYR A 33 4.81 -6.15 -9.65
C TYR A 33 5.04 -6.33 -8.14
N LEU A 34 3.99 -6.20 -7.32
CA LEU A 34 4.13 -6.38 -5.87
C LEU A 34 4.32 -7.84 -5.45
N GLU A 35 3.87 -8.80 -6.27
CA GLU A 35 3.91 -10.23 -5.94
C GLU A 35 5.32 -10.77 -5.59
N PRO A 36 6.35 -10.62 -6.45
CA PRO A 36 7.70 -11.12 -6.13
C PRO A 36 8.28 -10.47 -4.86
N MET A 37 8.10 -9.16 -4.70
CA MET A 37 8.53 -8.45 -3.48
C MET A 37 7.85 -9.01 -2.23
N VAL A 38 6.54 -9.25 -2.29
CA VAL A 38 5.76 -9.79 -1.17
C VAL A 38 6.18 -11.22 -0.84
N ASP A 39 6.47 -12.05 -1.85
CA ASP A 39 6.97 -13.41 -1.65
C ASP A 39 8.31 -13.41 -0.90
N GLU A 40 9.24 -12.55 -1.30
CA GLU A 40 10.52 -12.38 -0.60
C GLU A 40 10.34 -11.88 0.83
N LEU A 41 9.45 -10.89 1.05
CA LEU A 41 9.15 -10.37 2.38
C LEU A 41 8.53 -11.42 3.32
N ILE A 42 7.72 -12.33 2.80
CA ILE A 42 7.18 -13.46 3.58
C ILE A 42 8.32 -14.40 4.00
N GLN A 43 9.22 -14.74 3.08
CA GLN A 43 10.38 -15.58 3.39
C GLN A 43 11.31 -14.91 4.42
N LEU A 44 11.61 -13.63 4.22
CA LEU A 44 12.42 -12.83 5.14
C LEU A 44 11.79 -12.72 6.52
N TYR A 45 10.46 -12.63 6.62
CA TYR A 45 9.78 -12.58 7.90
C TYR A 45 9.92 -13.89 8.70
N CYS A 46 9.80 -15.04 8.01
CA CYS A 46 10.08 -16.36 8.60
C CYS A 46 11.56 -16.52 8.99
N GLY A 47 12.44 -15.92 8.19
CA GLY A 47 13.88 -15.90 8.36
C GLY A 47 14.57 -16.81 7.36
N ILE A 48 15.60 -16.26 6.71
CA ILE A 48 16.43 -16.97 5.75
C ILE A 48 17.83 -17.12 6.31
N ARG A 49 18.49 -18.24 6.00
CA ARG A 49 19.86 -18.50 6.46
C ARG A 49 20.84 -18.05 5.40
N ILE A 50 21.67 -17.06 5.72
CA ILE A 50 22.66 -16.51 4.80
C ILE A 50 24.07 -16.76 5.36
N PRO A 51 24.93 -17.51 4.65
CA PRO A 51 26.35 -17.61 4.95
C PRO A 51 27.04 -16.25 4.88
N THR A 52 27.87 -15.95 5.88
CA THR A 52 28.71 -14.75 5.88
C THR A 52 30.18 -15.14 6.01
N PHE A 53 31.08 -14.21 5.69
CA PHE A 53 32.52 -14.46 5.85
C PHE A 53 32.90 -14.86 7.29
N LYS A 54 32.24 -14.25 8.29
CA LYS A 54 32.46 -14.54 9.71
C LYS A 54 31.70 -15.77 10.20
N SER A 55 30.62 -16.15 9.52
CA SER A 55 29.80 -17.32 9.86
C SER A 55 29.50 -18.15 8.60
N PRO A 56 30.42 -19.06 8.21
CA PRO A 56 30.22 -19.93 7.03
C PRO A 56 29.02 -20.88 7.17
N ALA A 57 28.65 -21.23 8.40
CA ALA A 57 27.44 -22.00 8.69
C ALA A 57 26.14 -21.18 8.49
N GLY A 58 26.27 -19.87 8.31
CA GLY A 58 25.19 -18.93 8.06
C GLY A 58 24.40 -18.50 9.29
N GLU A 59 23.98 -17.25 9.25
CA GLU A 59 23.13 -16.60 10.24
C GLU A 59 21.70 -16.49 9.72
N VAL A 60 20.73 -16.59 10.63
CA VAL A 60 19.32 -16.38 10.29
C VAL A 60 19.05 -14.88 10.26
N ILE A 61 18.74 -14.37 9.09
CA ILE A 61 18.40 -12.97 8.86
C ILE A 61 16.89 -12.86 8.70
N ARG A 62 16.31 -11.86 9.36
CA ARG A 62 14.90 -11.52 9.24
C ARG A 62 14.72 -10.07 8.82
N ALA A 63 13.70 -9.83 8.01
CA ALA A 63 13.27 -8.49 7.65
C ALA A 63 11.74 -8.41 7.62
N ALA A 64 11.21 -7.21 7.85
CA ALA A 64 9.79 -6.93 7.82
C ALA A 64 9.57 -5.57 7.16
N LEU A 65 8.51 -5.46 6.36
CA LEU A 65 8.06 -4.17 5.84
C LEU A 65 7.45 -3.35 6.99
N MET A 66 7.99 -2.14 7.21
CA MET A 66 7.50 -1.25 8.28
C MET A 66 6.49 -0.23 7.79
N MET A 67 6.67 0.31 6.58
CA MET A 67 5.80 1.35 6.02
C MET A 67 5.89 1.42 4.49
N VAL A 68 4.81 1.89 3.88
CA VAL A 68 4.72 2.25 2.46
C VAL A 68 4.56 3.77 2.39
N ALA A 69 5.67 4.47 2.12
CA ALA A 69 5.68 5.91 1.96
C ALA A 69 5.60 6.27 0.47
N CYS A 70 4.53 6.96 0.06
CA CYS A 70 4.33 7.34 -1.33
C CYS A 70 3.31 8.48 -1.48
N ASN A 71 3.22 9.08 -2.67
CA ASN A 71 2.19 10.09 -2.96
C ASN A 71 0.77 9.47 -3.01
N ILE A 72 -0.27 10.30 -3.04
CA ILE A 72 -1.67 9.83 -2.98
C ILE A 72 -2.01 8.87 -4.14
N PRO A 73 -1.65 9.15 -5.41
CA PRO A 73 -1.93 8.22 -6.50
C PRO A 73 -1.24 6.85 -6.31
N ALA A 74 0.02 6.84 -5.91
CA ALA A 74 0.76 5.61 -5.65
C ALA A 74 0.15 4.83 -4.48
N ALA A 75 -0.21 5.50 -3.38
CA ALA A 75 -0.83 4.89 -2.21
C ALA A 75 -2.14 4.18 -2.57
N ARG A 76 -2.99 4.81 -3.39
CA ARG A 76 -4.24 4.22 -3.87
C ARG A 76 -4.01 2.97 -4.72
N LYS A 77 -2.91 2.91 -5.48
CA LYS A 77 -2.58 1.73 -6.29
C LYS A 77 -1.95 0.62 -5.46
N THR A 78 -0.98 0.95 -4.61
CA THR A 78 -0.24 -0.05 -3.83
C THR A 78 -1.07 -0.61 -2.70
N SER A 79 -1.83 0.25 -2.01
CA SER A 79 -2.67 -0.15 -0.86
C SER A 79 -4.09 -0.47 -1.26
N ARG A 80 -4.48 -0.15 -2.50
CA ARG A 80 -5.79 -0.49 -3.08
C ARG A 80 -6.99 0.05 -2.31
N PHE A 81 -6.77 1.11 -1.52
CA PHE A 81 -7.85 1.87 -0.93
C PHE A 81 -8.51 2.72 -1.99
N THR A 82 -9.82 2.56 -2.13
CA THR A 82 -10.66 3.50 -2.86
C THR A 82 -11.23 4.49 -1.86
N CYS A 83 -11.61 5.66 -2.35
CA CYS A 83 -12.20 6.69 -1.51
C CYS A 83 -13.50 7.09 -2.18
N ASN A 84 -14.61 6.50 -1.74
CA ASN A 84 -15.95 6.93 -2.13
C ASN A 84 -16.52 7.96 -1.14
N ARG A 85 -15.67 8.83 -0.57
CA ARG A 85 -16.21 9.99 0.15
C ARG A 85 -16.78 10.95 -0.88
N HIS A 86 -18.11 11.00 -0.91
CA HIS A 86 -18.90 12.07 -1.50
C HIS A 86 -18.51 13.37 -0.80
N PHE A 87 -17.46 14.03 -1.29
CA PHE A 87 -17.36 15.44 -0.99
C PHE A 87 -18.61 16.11 -1.55
N THR A 88 -19.31 16.85 -0.70
CA THR A 88 -20.45 17.66 -1.13
C THR A 88 -19.94 18.65 -2.18
N CYS A 89 -20.67 18.84 -3.27
CA CYS A 89 -20.38 19.96 -4.16
C CYS A 89 -20.93 21.23 -3.52
N LEU A 90 -20.24 22.36 -3.70
CA LEU A 90 -20.83 23.67 -3.38
C LEU A 90 -22.08 23.85 -4.24
N ASP A 91 -23.20 24.22 -3.61
CA ASP A 91 -24.47 24.48 -4.28
C ASP A 91 -24.26 25.36 -5.52
N SER A 92 -24.85 24.95 -6.65
CA SER A 92 -24.73 25.57 -7.98
C SER A 92 -23.36 25.50 -8.69
N THR A 93 -22.40 24.71 -8.16
CA THR A 93 -21.11 24.46 -8.84
C THR A 93 -20.73 22.97 -8.84
N ASN A 94 -19.86 22.56 -9.77
CA ASN A 94 -19.19 21.25 -9.71
C ASN A 94 -17.93 21.28 -8.82
N LYS A 95 -17.75 22.35 -8.01
CA LYS A 95 -16.57 22.47 -7.16
C LYS A 95 -16.82 21.71 -5.88
N VAL A 96 -15.85 20.87 -5.52
CA VAL A 96 -15.81 20.17 -4.25
C VAL A 96 -15.82 21.17 -3.11
N ASP A 97 -16.75 21.01 -2.18
CA ASP A 97 -16.77 21.72 -0.92
C ASP A 97 -15.82 21.05 0.07
N PHE A 98 -14.80 21.82 0.45
CA PHE A 98 -13.84 21.43 1.48
C PHE A 98 -14.22 22.02 2.86
N CYS A 99 -15.19 22.95 2.91
CA CYS A 99 -15.65 23.64 4.11
C CYS A 99 -16.72 22.80 4.83
N GLY A 100 -16.33 21.63 5.34
CA GLY A 100 -17.29 20.76 6.04
C GLY A 100 -16.69 19.53 6.67
N LEU A 101 -15.36 19.43 6.72
CA LEU A 101 -14.66 18.27 7.26
C LEU A 101 -14.82 18.23 8.78
N LYS A 102 -15.79 17.44 9.25
CA LYS A 102 -15.94 17.10 10.66
C LYS A 102 -15.23 15.79 10.93
N GLU A 103 -14.09 15.87 11.60
CA GLU A 103 -13.31 14.70 12.00
C GLU A 103 -14.14 13.71 12.84
N SER A 104 -15.08 14.20 13.64
CA SER A 104 -16.00 13.37 14.43
C SER A 104 -16.93 12.48 13.59
N GLU A 105 -17.15 12.82 12.31
CA GLU A 105 -17.94 12.03 11.37
C GLU A 105 -17.06 11.02 10.58
N TRP A 106 -15.74 11.00 10.83
CA TRP A 106 -14.83 10.12 10.11
C TRP A 106 -14.84 8.73 10.71
N CYS A 107 -15.36 7.77 9.94
CA CYS A 107 -15.16 6.36 10.26
C CYS A 107 -13.70 5.96 9.99
N HIS A 108 -12.93 5.69 11.06
CA HIS A 108 -11.59 5.13 10.93
C HIS A 108 -11.67 3.72 10.33
N ARG A 109 -10.75 3.44 9.39
CA ARG A 109 -10.61 2.10 8.84
C ARG A 109 -10.00 1.18 9.90
N ASN A 110 -10.52 -0.03 10.01
CA ASN A 110 -9.97 -1.07 10.87
C ASN A 110 -9.18 -2.06 10.00
N CYS A 111 -7.94 -2.39 10.40
CA CYS A 111 -7.06 -3.26 9.64
C CYS A 111 -7.66 -4.65 9.36
N GLU A 112 -8.27 -5.29 10.36
CA GLU A 112 -8.82 -6.64 10.22
C GLU A 112 -10.02 -6.64 9.26
N LYS A 113 -10.93 -5.69 9.42
CA LYS A 113 -12.07 -5.52 8.52
C LYS A 113 -11.63 -5.20 7.10
N ASN A 114 -10.61 -4.35 6.96
CA ASN A 114 -10.07 -3.98 5.66
C ASN A 114 -9.51 -5.20 4.92
N ARG A 115 -8.74 -6.04 5.60
CA ARG A 115 -8.22 -7.30 5.05
C ARG A 115 -9.33 -8.27 4.68
N LEU A 116 -10.32 -8.45 5.56
CA LEU A 116 -11.48 -9.30 5.26
C LEU A 116 -12.20 -8.84 3.99
N HIS A 117 -12.52 -7.55 3.88
CA HIS A 117 -13.20 -6.99 2.70
C HIS A 117 -12.34 -7.10 1.43
N ALA A 118 -11.01 -6.96 1.54
CA ALA A 118 -10.09 -7.15 0.43
C ALA A 118 -10.06 -8.62 -0.05
N GLU A 119 -10.14 -9.58 0.87
CA GLU A 119 -10.24 -11.02 0.57
C GLU A 119 -11.57 -11.36 -0.08
N GLU A 120 -12.68 -10.83 0.42
CA GLU A 120 -14.01 -10.94 -0.21
C GLU A 120 -13.97 -10.43 -1.66
N TRP A 121 -13.37 -9.25 -1.87
CA TRP A 121 -13.19 -8.69 -3.21
C TRP A 121 -12.33 -9.60 -4.11
N LYS A 122 -11.26 -10.18 -3.58
CA LYS A 122 -10.39 -11.10 -4.33
C LYS A 122 -11.16 -12.35 -4.78
N ASN A 123 -11.94 -12.92 -3.86
CA ASN A 123 -12.64 -14.19 -4.03
C ASN A 123 -13.93 -14.05 -4.84
N ALA A 124 -14.46 -12.84 -4.99
CA ALA A 124 -15.60 -12.56 -5.86
C ALA A 124 -15.31 -13.00 -7.31
N VAL A 125 -16.29 -13.70 -7.90
CA VAL A 125 -16.15 -14.37 -9.20
C VAL A 125 -16.46 -13.40 -10.34
N THR A 126 -17.43 -12.51 -10.14
CA THR A 126 -17.90 -11.61 -11.18
C THR A 126 -17.32 -10.20 -11.04
N ILE A 127 -17.10 -9.53 -12.18
CA ILE A 127 -16.64 -8.13 -12.20
C ILE A 127 -17.66 -7.22 -11.50
N SER A 128 -18.96 -7.48 -11.68
CA SER A 128 -20.03 -6.68 -11.07
C SER A 128 -20.04 -6.81 -9.54
N GLU A 129 -19.81 -8.01 -9.01
CA GLU A 129 -19.68 -8.24 -7.57
C GLU A 129 -18.45 -7.54 -7.00
N ARG A 130 -17.30 -7.61 -7.68
CA ARG A 130 -16.10 -6.86 -7.29
C ARG A 130 -16.34 -5.37 -7.25
N GLN A 131 -17.03 -4.82 -8.26
CA GLN A 131 -17.41 -3.40 -8.28
C GLN A 131 -18.35 -3.06 -7.11
N HIS A 132 -19.33 -3.91 -6.82
CA HIS A 132 -20.23 -3.71 -5.70
C HIS A 132 -19.50 -3.72 -4.35
N LEU A 133 -18.61 -4.70 -4.12
CA LEU A 133 -17.81 -4.80 -2.91
C LEU A 133 -16.84 -3.63 -2.76
N GLU A 134 -16.23 -3.19 -3.86
CA GLU A 134 -15.36 -2.01 -3.86
C GLU A 134 -16.11 -0.75 -3.46
N ILE A 135 -17.31 -0.52 -4.02
CA ILE A 135 -18.15 0.63 -3.68
C ILE A 135 -18.57 0.58 -2.21
N LYS A 136 -18.95 -0.61 -1.74
CA LYS A 136 -19.45 -0.83 -0.38
C LYS A 136 -18.34 -0.70 0.69
N ASN A 137 -17.15 -1.22 0.41
CA ASN A 137 -16.11 -1.45 1.41
C ASN A 137 -14.86 -0.57 1.21
N ASP A 138 -14.80 0.23 0.15
CA ASP A 138 -13.70 1.15 -0.16
C ASP A 138 -12.31 0.47 -0.30
N VAL A 139 -12.27 -0.79 -0.72
CA VAL A 139 -11.04 -1.56 -0.83
C VAL A 139 -11.06 -2.57 -1.97
N ARG A 140 -9.91 -2.77 -2.61
CA ARG A 140 -9.62 -3.91 -3.50
C ARG A 140 -8.46 -4.73 -2.94
N TRP A 141 -8.27 -5.94 -3.48
CA TRP A 141 -7.12 -6.78 -3.11
C TRP A 141 -5.80 -6.18 -3.57
N SER A 142 -4.87 -6.00 -2.62
CA SER A 142 -3.44 -5.76 -2.86
C SER A 142 -2.63 -6.97 -2.43
N GLN A 143 -1.53 -7.28 -3.13
CA GLN A 143 -0.57 -8.29 -2.66
C GLN A 143 -0.05 -8.00 -1.25
N LEU A 144 0.03 -6.73 -0.83
CA LEU A 144 0.46 -6.37 0.51
C LEU A 144 -0.44 -6.95 1.62
N HIS A 145 -1.70 -7.29 1.33
CA HIS A 145 -2.59 -7.95 2.30
C HIS A 145 -2.11 -9.35 2.70
N ARG A 146 -1.23 -9.98 1.90
CA ARG A 146 -0.62 -11.28 2.24
C ARG A 146 0.37 -11.17 3.40
N LEU A 147 0.89 -9.98 3.68
CA LEU A 147 1.80 -9.74 4.79
C LEU A 147 0.99 -9.74 6.09
N GLY A 148 0.82 -10.92 6.70
CA GLY A 148 -0.02 -11.09 7.90
C GLY A 148 0.36 -10.19 9.08
N TYR A 149 1.64 -9.79 9.15
CA TYR A 149 2.21 -8.90 10.17
C TYR A 149 2.05 -7.41 9.88
N PHE A 150 1.66 -7.03 8.66
CA PHE A 150 1.67 -5.64 8.21
C PHE A 150 0.25 -5.06 8.23
N ASP A 151 0.07 -3.97 8.97
CA ASP A 151 -1.16 -3.19 8.94
C ASP A 151 -1.12 -2.21 7.76
N LEU A 152 -1.85 -2.53 6.69
CA LEU A 152 -1.89 -1.69 5.49
C LEU A 152 -2.62 -0.36 5.72
N VAL A 153 -3.56 -0.30 6.68
CA VAL A 153 -4.31 0.92 7.00
C VAL A 153 -3.40 1.94 7.68
N CYS A 154 -2.60 1.49 8.65
CA CYS A 154 -1.70 2.36 9.40
C CYS A 154 -0.30 2.49 8.76
N GLY A 155 0.13 1.47 8.02
CA GLY A 155 1.46 1.38 7.41
C GLY A 155 1.61 2.16 6.11
N THR A 156 0.50 2.59 5.49
CA THR A 156 0.55 3.43 4.29
C THR A 156 0.52 4.90 4.66
N ILE A 157 1.64 5.58 4.45
CA ILE A 157 1.83 6.99 4.80
C ILE A 157 1.95 7.81 3.53
N ILE A 158 1.21 8.91 3.50
CA ILE A 158 1.29 9.86 2.38
C ILE A 158 2.55 10.71 2.56
N ASP A 159 3.48 10.57 1.63
CA ASP A 159 4.67 11.42 1.59
C ASP A 159 4.28 12.84 1.16
N LEU A 160 4.37 13.77 2.11
CA LEU A 160 4.00 15.18 1.93
C LEU A 160 4.98 15.92 1.01
N MET A 161 6.18 15.39 0.79
CA MET A 161 7.20 16.02 -0.08
C MET A 161 6.67 16.30 -1.49
N HIS A 162 5.68 15.55 -1.97
CA HIS A 162 5.12 15.69 -3.32
C HIS A 162 3.67 16.21 -3.34
N ASN A 163 3.07 16.48 -2.18
CA ASN A 163 1.68 16.95 -2.08
C ASN A 163 1.54 18.43 -1.67
N LEU A 164 2.63 19.11 -1.29
CA LEU A 164 2.60 20.53 -0.90
C LEU A 164 2.76 21.53 -2.07
N PHE A 165 3.18 21.08 -3.26
CA PHE A 165 3.50 21.96 -4.40
C PHE A 165 2.82 21.56 -5.73
N LEU A 166 1.62 20.97 -5.67
CA LEU A 166 0.79 20.71 -6.85
C LEU A 166 -0.25 21.82 -7.08
#